data_AF-A0A6I4M5Z5-F1
#
_entry.id   AF-A0A6I4M5Z5-F1
#
_cell.length_a   1.000
_cell.length_b   1.000
_cell.length_c   1.000
_cell.angle_alpha   90.00
_cell.angle_beta   90.00
_cell.angle_gamma   90.00
#
_symmetry.space_group_name_H-M   'P 1'
#
loop_
_entity.id
_entity.type
_entity.pdbx_description
1 polymer ?
#
loop_
_entity_poly.entity_id
_entity_poly.type
_entity_poly.pdbx_seq_one_letter_code
_entity_poly.pdbx_strand_id
1 'polypeptide(L)' 'MPGRADDDATGSAFDARANAWRKSGRCQETCCVEVARHPDGIAVRDSKQGNASPVLVISRAAFRALRRLPDQTDPRR' A
#
# COMPACT_ATOMS: atom_id res chain seq x y z
N MET A 1 -28.30 -29.31 7.02
CA MET A 1 -27.40 -28.45 7.82
C MET A 1 -26.39 -29.36 8.47
N PRO A 2 -25.07 -29.17 8.28
CA PRO A 2 -24.31 -27.91 8.44
C PRO A 2 -23.80 -27.39 7.08
N GLY A 3 -23.54 -26.10 6.81
CA GLY A 3 -23.31 -24.96 7.68
C GLY A 3 -21.84 -24.56 7.63
N ARG A 4 -21.44 -23.65 6.73
CA ARG A 4 -20.60 -22.47 7.03
C ARG A 4 -20.42 -21.60 5.78
N ALA A 5 -20.44 -20.29 6.01
CA ALA A 5 -20.25 -19.23 5.04
C ALA A 5 -18.93 -19.39 4.28
N ASP A 6 -18.99 -19.21 2.96
CA ASP A 6 -17.85 -18.68 2.22
C ASP A 6 -18.06 -17.17 2.17
N ASP A 7 -17.39 -16.52 3.12
CA ASP A 7 -17.32 -15.09 3.29
C ASP A 7 -17.04 -14.35 1.98
N ASP A 8 -17.89 -13.35 1.73
CA ASP A 8 -17.81 -12.34 0.68
C ASP A 8 -16.59 -11.42 0.94
N ALA A 9 -15.39 -11.98 0.83
CA ALA A 9 -14.14 -11.24 0.82
C ALA A 9 -13.69 -11.07 -0.63
N THR A 10 -14.52 -10.40 -1.44
CA THR A 10 -14.05 -9.79 -2.70
C THR A 10 -13.18 -8.57 -2.36
N GLY A 11 -12.13 -8.77 -1.57
CA GLY A 11 -10.93 -7.95 -1.67
C GLY A 11 -10.30 -8.38 -2.98
N SER A 12 -10.58 -7.64 -4.06
CA SER A 12 -9.97 -7.89 -5.36
C SER A 12 -8.48 -8.15 -5.15
N ALA A 13 -8.03 -9.36 -5.50
CA ALA A 13 -6.62 -9.69 -5.48
C ALA A 13 -5.92 -8.64 -6.35
N PHE A 14 -5.23 -7.70 -5.71
CA PHE A 14 -4.56 -6.63 -6.42
C PHE A 14 -3.44 -7.27 -7.23
N ASP A 15 -3.65 -7.40 -8.54
CA ASP A 15 -2.64 -8.00 -9.42
C ASP A 15 -1.42 -7.09 -9.46
N ALA A 16 -0.46 -7.39 -8.60
CA ALA A 16 0.73 -6.61 -8.43
C ALA A 16 1.62 -6.59 -9.69
N ARG A 17 1.35 -7.38 -10.73
CA ARG A 17 2.05 -7.30 -12.02
C ARG A 17 1.36 -6.38 -13.02
N ALA A 18 0.02 -6.38 -13.04
CA ALA A 18 -0.77 -5.53 -13.94
C ALA A 18 -0.75 -4.04 -13.54
N ASN A 19 -0.36 -3.74 -12.30
CA ASN A 19 -0.36 -2.39 -11.78
C ASN A 19 0.92 -1.61 -12.12
N ALA A 20 0.74 -0.36 -12.56
CA ALA A 20 1.84 0.57 -12.82
C ALA A 20 2.46 1.09 -11.51
N TRP A 21 3.30 0.26 -10.87
CA TRP A 21 4.01 0.62 -9.65
C TRP A 21 5.04 1.72 -9.90
N ARG A 22 5.09 2.67 -8.96
CA ARG A 22 6.09 3.73 -8.93
C ARG A 22 6.89 3.64 -7.64
N LYS A 23 8.19 3.40 -7.79
CA LYS A 23 9.15 3.37 -6.69
C LYS A 23 9.41 4.77 -6.14
N SER A 24 9.63 4.88 -4.83
CA SER A 24 10.04 6.14 -4.20
C SER A 24 11.46 6.54 -4.65
N GLY A 25 11.69 7.83 -4.82
CA GLY A 25 13.03 8.38 -5.08
C GLY A 25 13.87 8.60 -3.82
N ARG A 26 13.30 8.31 -2.64
CA ARG A 26 13.94 8.43 -1.32
C ARG A 26 14.04 7.04 -0.70
N CYS A 27 15.03 6.27 -1.12
CA CYS A 27 15.35 4.96 -0.58
C CYS A 27 16.81 4.58 -0.90
N GLN A 28 17.31 3.56 -0.20
CA GLN A 28 18.54 2.86 -0.57
C GLN A 28 18.21 1.66 -1.48
N GLU A 29 19.22 0.91 -1.94
CA GLU A 29 19.13 -0.04 -3.06
C GLU A 29 17.94 -1.03 -3.03
N THR A 30 17.58 -1.58 -1.87
CA THR A 30 16.59 -2.67 -1.77
C THR A 30 15.39 -2.37 -0.86
N CYS A 31 15.45 -1.27 -0.09
CA CYS A 31 14.45 -0.92 0.92
C CYS A 31 13.55 0.23 0.46
N CYS A 32 13.07 0.17 -0.77
CA CYS A 32 12.19 1.20 -1.33
C CYS A 32 10.73 0.91 -1.03
N VAL A 33 9.93 1.96 -1.00
CA VAL A 33 8.46 1.85 -1.00
C VAL A 33 7.97 2.07 -2.42
N GLU A 34 6.99 1.30 -2.84
CA GLU A 34 6.34 1.40 -4.14
C GLU A 34 4.87 1.71 -3.96
N VAL A 35 4.34 2.55 -4.85
CA VAL A 35 2.92 2.93 -4.84
C VAL A 35 2.27 2.69 -6.20
N ALA A 36 1.02 2.27 -6.18
CA ALA A 36 0.20 2.11 -7.38
C ALA A 36 -1.22 2.63 -7.13
N ARG A 37 -1.93 2.98 -8.22
CA ARG A 37 -3.34 3.33 -8.13
C ARG A 37 -4.17 2.06 -7.94
N HIS A 38 -5.09 2.09 -6.98
CA HIS A 38 -6.09 1.05 -6.73
C HIS A 38 -7.48 1.63 -6.98
N PRO A 39 -8.50 0.85 -7.39
CA PRO A 39 -9.89 1.31 -7.42
C PRO A 39 -10.29 2.00 -6.11
N ASP A 40 -10.07 1.30 -4.99
CA ASP A 40 -10.42 1.76 -3.63
C ASP A 40 -9.42 2.75 -3.00
N GLY A 41 -8.29 3.06 -3.65
CA GLY A 41 -7.27 3.89 -3.01
C GLY A 41 -5.90 3.95 -3.68
N ILE A 42 -4.89 3.96 -2.83
CA ILE A 42 -3.47 3.89 -3.18
C ILE A 42 -2.93 2.62 -2.55
N ALA A 43 -2.46 1.70 -3.39
CA ALA A 43 -1.74 0.52 -2.95
C ALA A 43 -0.30 0.91 -2.61
N VAL A 44 0.20 0.41 -1.48
CA VAL A 44 1.55 0.63 -0.98
C VAL A 44 2.16 -0.71 -0.64
N ARG A 45 3.39 -0.95 -1.09
CA ARG A 45 4.19 -2.13 -0.71
C ARG A 45 5.65 -1.73 -0.54
N ASP A 46 6.42 -2.53 0.17
CA ASP A 46 7.89 -2.42 0.14
C ASP A 46 8.46 -3.24 -1.04
N SER A 47 9.62 -2.84 -1.56
CA SER A 47 10.23 -3.49 -2.72
C SER A 47 10.99 -4.78 -2.41
N LYS A 48 11.11 -5.20 -1.13
CA LYS A 48 12.04 -6.27 -0.73
C LYS A 48 11.65 -7.64 -1.26
N GLN A 49 10.33 -7.90 -1.37
CA GLN A 49 9.80 -9.17 -1.87
C GLN A 49 9.08 -9.01 -3.22
N GLY A 50 9.14 -7.83 -3.84
CA GLY A 50 8.48 -7.54 -5.11
C GLY A 50 6.98 -7.87 -5.08
N ASN A 51 6.57 -8.87 -5.86
CA ASN A 51 5.16 -9.28 -5.95
C ASN A 51 4.69 -10.09 -4.75
N ALA A 52 5.60 -10.67 -3.96
CA ALA A 52 5.26 -11.35 -2.72
C ALA A 52 5.13 -10.35 -1.55
N SER A 53 5.51 -9.09 -1.74
CA SER A 53 5.38 -8.08 -0.69
C SER A 53 3.91 -7.85 -0.35
N PRO A 54 3.54 -7.81 0.94
CA PRO A 54 2.19 -7.43 1.37
C PRO A 54 1.77 -6.07 0.81
N VAL A 55 0.51 -5.97 0.37
CA VAL A 55 -0.04 -4.74 -0.18
C VAL A 55 -1.00 -4.12 0.83
N LEU A 56 -0.69 -2.90 1.26
CA LEU A 56 -1.60 -2.07 2.04
C LEU A 56 -2.37 -1.13 1.11
N VAL A 57 -3.70 -1.16 1.14
CA VAL A 57 -4.54 -0.21 0.40
C VAL A 57 -5.00 0.90 1.34
N ILE A 58 -4.58 2.13 1.04
CA ILE A 58 -4.93 3.33 1.82
C ILE A 58 -5.91 4.16 0.98
N SER A 59 -7.00 4.63 1.60
CA SER A 59 -7.93 5.52 0.90
C SER A 59 -7.23 6.77 0.35
N ARG A 60 -7.72 7.33 -0.77
CA ARG A 60 -7.11 8.53 -1.37
C ARG A 60 -7.06 9.72 -0.39
N ALA A 61 -8.07 9.85 0.46
CA ALA A 61 -8.15 10.90 1.47
C ALA A 61 -7.08 10.70 2.57
N ALA A 62 -6.98 9.50 3.14
CA ALA A 62 -5.98 9.19 4.16
C ALA A 62 -4.54 9.32 3.61
N PHE A 63 -4.29 8.87 2.38
CA PHE A 63 -2.97 9.01 1.75
C PHE A 63 -2.57 10.48 1.56
N ARG A 64 -3.53 11.36 1.24
CA ARG A 64 -3.28 12.82 1.17
C ARG A 64 -2.99 13.42 2.55
N ALA A 65 -3.64 12.94 3.61
CA ALA A 65 -3.41 13.39 4.97
C ALA A 65 -2.00 13.01 5.45
N LEU A 66 -1.54 11.78 5.18
CA LEU A 66 -0.18 11.33 5.53
C LEU A 66 0.91 12.25 4.99
N ARG A 67 0.75 12.79 3.77
CA ARG A 67 1.71 13.72 3.16
C ARG A 67 1.76 15.11 3.80
N ARG A 68 0.79 15.42 4.67
CA ARG A 68 0.65 16.71 5.35
C ARG A 68 0.96 16.61 6.84
N LEU A 69 1.15 15.40 7.37
CA LEU A 69 1.50 15.24 8.76
C LEU A 69 2.87 15.87 9.01
N PRO A 70 3.00 16.72 10.05
CA PRO A 70 4.31 17.20 10.46
C PRO A 70 5.17 16.00 10.86
N ASP A 71 6.49 16.12 10.64
CA ASP A 71 7.43 15.12 11.12
C ASP A 71 7.31 15.02 12.65
N GLN A 72 6.79 13.89 13.13
CA GLN A 72 6.61 13.66 14.56
C GLN A 72 7.92 13.33 15.27
N THR A 73 9.01 13.16 14.52
CA THR A 73 10.34 12.88 15.06
C THR A 73 11.22 14.11 15.24
N ASP A 74 10.73 15.32 14.94
CA ASP A 74 11.48 16.56 15.21
C ASP A 74 11.41 16.94 16.71
N PRO A 75 12.52 16.85 17.47
CA PRO A 75 12.53 17.20 18.88
C PRO A 75 12.50 18.71 19.15
N ARG A 76 12.48 19.56 18.11
CA ARG A 76 12.59 21.03 18.23
C ARG A 76 11.26 21.77 18.15
N ARG A 77 10.13 21.08 18.27
CA ARG A 77 8.80 21.69 18.20
C ARG A 77 8.02 21.55 19.49
#